data_AF-A0AAD7B7B2-F1
#
_entry.id   AF-A0AAD7B7B2-F1
#
_cell.length_a   1.000
_cell.length_b   1.000
_cell.length_c   1.000
_cell.angle_alpha   90.00
_cell.angle_beta   90.00
_cell.angle_gamma   90.00
#
_symmetry.space_group_name_H-M   'P 1'
#
loop_
_entity.id
_entity.type
_entity.pdbx_description
1 polymer ?
#
loop_
_entity_poly.entity_id
_entity_poly.type
_entity_poly.pdbx_seq_one_letter_code
_entity_poly.pdbx_strand_id
1 'polypeptide(L)'
;MSSPSTENSLPNQDFIEKQLANHVATRHKFTDQSKSLCATGTRVEIQKEIGRWLSPQTSSSERIFWITGIAGSGKSTLSATIVDNLGKKKTPVAAQFFISRNIGETINPNHVVPTIAKQLAEFSPAAARIIHDTLKNHFPSSLEDQVKELLLAPIREICKSHDRVVILIDALDELQDAAKSVEGILSIIAPKGCDLPDYIRFIITSRPEH
;
A
#
# COMPACT_ATOMS: atom_id res chain seq x y z
N MET A 1 36.03 -3.19 -13.40
CA MET A 1 36.34 -2.18 -12.37
C MET A 1 35.82 -0.84 -12.85
N SER A 2 35.23 -0.07 -11.93
CA SER A 2 34.76 1.33 -12.05
C SER A 2 33.42 1.48 -12.81
N SER A 3 32.32 2.02 -12.28
CA SER A 3 32.04 2.73 -11.01
C SER A 3 30.52 2.75 -10.76
N PRO A 4 30.06 3.02 -9.52
CA PRO A 4 28.67 2.94 -9.11
C PRO A 4 27.91 4.22 -9.48
N SER A 5 26.68 4.06 -9.98
CA SER A 5 25.73 5.15 -10.15
C SER A 5 25.26 5.63 -8.78
N THR A 6 25.82 6.74 -8.32
CA THR A 6 25.37 7.46 -7.12
C THR A 6 23.97 8.00 -7.35
N GLU A 7 23.02 7.55 -6.54
CA GLU A 7 21.66 8.06 -6.45
C GLU A 7 21.71 9.57 -6.14
N ASN A 8 21.16 10.37 -7.05
CA ASN A 8 20.81 11.75 -6.77
C ASN A 8 19.39 11.74 -6.21
N SER A 9 19.25 11.46 -4.91
CA SER A 9 17.97 11.58 -4.22
C SER A 9 17.50 13.03 -4.28
N LEU A 10 16.22 13.24 -4.62
CA LEU A 10 15.63 14.59 -4.58
C LEU A 10 15.71 15.12 -3.13
N PRO A 11 15.95 16.42 -2.88
CA PRO A 11 16.13 16.97 -1.52
C PRO A 11 15.01 16.62 -0.53
N ASN A 12 13.79 16.40 -1.05
CA ASN A 12 12.64 15.99 -0.24
C ASN A 12 12.77 14.55 0.28
N GLN A 13 13.42 13.67 -0.47
CA GLN A 13 13.47 12.24 -0.18
C GLN A 13 14.33 11.94 1.05
N ASP A 14 15.54 12.49 1.12
CA ASP A 14 16.44 12.34 2.27
C ASP A 14 15.80 12.83 3.58
N PHE A 15 15.04 13.93 3.50
CA PHE A 15 14.34 14.47 4.65
C PHE A 15 13.22 13.52 5.11
N ILE A 16 12.37 13.07 4.18
CA ILE A 16 11.27 12.13 4.47
C ILE A 16 11.83 10.84 5.07
N GLU A 17 12.91 10.30 4.50
CA GLU A 17 13.57 9.10 5.00
C GLU A 17 14.02 9.24 6.46
N LYS A 18 14.66 10.37 6.79
CA LYS A 18 15.10 10.66 8.16
C LYS A 18 13.93 10.81 9.12
N GLN A 19 12.87 11.52 8.74
CA GLN A 19 11.69 11.72 9.60
C GLN A 19 10.90 10.43 9.83
N LEU A 20 10.83 9.55 8.82
CA LEU A 20 10.07 8.31 8.90
C LEU A 20 10.88 7.10 9.37
N ALA A 21 12.20 7.23 9.58
CA ALA A 21 13.11 6.11 9.85
C ALA A 21 12.65 5.16 10.97
N ASN A 22 12.07 5.70 12.05
CA ASN A 22 11.60 4.91 13.21
C ASN A 22 10.11 4.55 13.14
N HIS A 23 9.43 4.93 12.06
CA HIS A 23 7.99 4.78 11.89
C HIS A 23 7.65 3.80 10.76
N VAL A 24 8.64 3.30 10.02
CA VAL A 24 8.43 2.43 8.85
C VAL A 24 8.87 1.00 9.12
N ALA A 25 8.18 0.05 8.49
CA ALA A 25 8.66 -1.31 8.36
C ALA A 25 9.62 -1.38 7.16
N THR A 26 10.75 -2.08 7.31
CA THR A 26 11.75 -2.22 6.25
C THR A 26 11.49 -3.42 5.33
N ARG A 27 10.88 -4.48 5.84
CA ARG A 27 10.58 -5.75 5.15
C ARG A 27 9.09 -5.88 4.81
N HIS A 28 8.54 -4.82 4.24
CA HIS A 28 7.12 -4.69 3.93
C HIS A 28 6.76 -5.17 2.50
N LYS A 29 7.73 -5.47 1.63
CA LYS A 29 7.47 -5.95 0.26
C LYS A 29 7.44 -7.48 0.22
N PHE A 30 6.73 -8.04 -0.75
CA PHE A 30 6.67 -9.50 -0.92
C PHE A 30 8.06 -10.13 -1.15
N THR A 31 8.97 -9.39 -1.78
CA THR A 31 10.36 -9.79 -2.04
C THR A 31 11.18 -9.91 -0.76
N ASP A 32 10.96 -9.01 0.22
CA ASP A 32 11.69 -8.99 1.49
C ASP A 32 11.32 -10.15 2.42
N GLN A 33 10.17 -10.77 2.11
CA GLN A 33 9.58 -11.89 2.82
C GLN A 33 9.67 -13.20 2.02
N SER A 34 10.39 -13.20 0.89
CA SER A 34 10.58 -14.36 0.00
C SER A 34 9.26 -15.05 -0.40
N LYS A 35 8.19 -14.28 -0.62
CA LYS A 35 6.89 -14.83 -1.03
C LYS A 35 7.01 -15.39 -2.44
N SER A 36 6.49 -16.61 -2.64
CA SER A 36 6.38 -17.22 -3.96
C SER A 36 5.22 -16.61 -4.77
N LEU A 37 5.32 -16.71 -6.10
CA LEU A 37 4.23 -16.40 -7.00
C LEU A 37 3.32 -17.63 -7.19
N CYS A 38 2.11 -17.40 -7.69
CA CYS A 38 1.18 -18.46 -8.03
C CYS A 38 1.80 -19.38 -9.09
N ALA A 39 1.56 -20.69 -8.95
CA ALA A 39 1.90 -21.63 -10.00
C ALA A 39 1.14 -21.31 -11.28
N THR A 40 1.77 -21.54 -12.43
CA THR A 40 1.17 -21.32 -13.74
C THR A 40 -0.20 -22.01 -13.85
N GLY A 41 -1.20 -21.29 -14.33
CA GLY A 41 -2.56 -21.82 -14.50
C GLY A 41 -3.41 -21.83 -13.23
N THR A 42 -2.90 -21.40 -12.08
CA THR A 42 -3.69 -21.29 -10.84
C THR A 42 -4.22 -19.88 -10.61
N ARG A 43 -5.36 -19.78 -9.89
CA ARG A 43 -5.97 -18.49 -9.51
C ARG A 43 -6.17 -17.53 -10.69
N VAL A 44 -6.40 -18.06 -11.89
CA VAL A 44 -6.44 -17.28 -13.13
C VAL A 44 -7.67 -16.38 -13.18
N GLU A 45 -8.79 -16.90 -12.69
CA GLU A 45 -10.11 -16.26 -12.71
C GLU A 45 -10.11 -15.01 -11.83
N ILE A 46 -9.63 -15.14 -10.58
CA ILE A 46 -9.53 -14.00 -9.66
C ILE A 46 -8.50 -12.96 -10.14
N GLN A 47 -7.40 -13.38 -10.76
CA GLN A 47 -6.45 -12.44 -11.37
C GLN A 47 -7.08 -11.67 -12.54
N LYS A 48 -7.89 -12.34 -13.37
CA LYS A 48 -8.65 -11.69 -14.46
C LYS A 48 -9.68 -10.72 -13.90
N GLU A 49 -10.38 -11.10 -12.85
CA GLU A 49 -11.36 -10.26 -12.16
C GLU A 49 -10.73 -8.98 -11.61
N ILE A 50 -9.63 -9.10 -10.86
CA ILE A 50 -8.86 -7.96 -10.35
C ILE A 50 -8.36 -7.08 -11.50
N GLY A 51 -7.86 -7.69 -12.58
CA GLY A 51 -7.44 -6.95 -13.77
C GLY A 51 -8.57 -6.13 -14.41
N ARG A 52 -9.79 -6.68 -14.49
CA ARG A 52 -10.97 -5.94 -14.97
C ARG A 52 -11.34 -4.82 -14.00
N TRP A 53 -11.33 -5.10 -12.70
CA TRP A 53 -11.66 -4.11 -11.66
C TRP A 53 -10.69 -2.93 -11.64
N LEU A 54 -9.41 -3.17 -11.88
CA LEU A 54 -8.38 -2.13 -11.99
C LEU A 54 -8.43 -1.33 -13.30
N SER A 55 -9.11 -1.84 -14.34
CA SER A 55 -9.19 -1.19 -15.64
C SER A 55 -9.71 0.25 -15.52
N PRO A 56 -9.10 1.23 -16.21
CA PRO A 56 -9.60 2.61 -16.26
C PRO A 56 -11.02 2.71 -16.80
N GLN A 57 -11.43 1.78 -17.66
CA GLN A 57 -12.77 1.73 -18.26
C GLN A 57 -13.86 1.30 -17.26
N THR A 58 -13.46 0.76 -16.10
CA THR A 58 -14.39 0.32 -15.07
C THR A 58 -14.81 1.50 -14.20
N SER A 59 -16.03 2.00 -14.43
CA SER A 59 -16.68 3.02 -13.61
C SER A 59 -17.22 2.41 -12.31
N SER A 60 -16.32 1.91 -11.46
CA SER A 60 -16.69 1.41 -10.13
C SER A 60 -16.35 2.43 -9.05
N SER A 61 -17.35 2.73 -8.22
CA SER A 61 -17.19 3.44 -6.94
C SER A 61 -16.54 2.57 -5.85
N GLU A 62 -16.36 1.27 -6.11
CA GLU A 62 -15.74 0.35 -5.16
C GLU A 62 -14.24 0.50 -5.20
N ARG A 63 -13.69 0.97 -4.08
CA ARG A 63 -12.25 1.23 -3.92
C ARG A 63 -11.51 0.04 -3.34
N ILE A 64 -12.20 -0.93 -2.72
CA ILE A 64 -11.58 -2.07 -2.04
C ILE A 64 -11.95 -3.36 -2.76
N PHE A 65 -10.94 -4.12 -3.16
CA PHE A 65 -11.07 -5.52 -3.54
C PHE A 65 -10.54 -6.37 -2.39
N TRP A 66 -11.45 -6.98 -1.63
CA TRP A 66 -11.09 -7.74 -0.43
C TRP A 66 -11.08 -9.25 -0.72
N ILE A 67 -9.89 -9.85 -0.66
CA ILE A 67 -9.66 -11.28 -0.84
C ILE A 67 -9.67 -11.97 0.53
N THR A 68 -10.74 -12.67 0.83
CA THR A 68 -10.88 -13.44 2.08
C THR A 68 -10.65 -14.93 1.84
N GLY A 69 -10.17 -15.63 2.87
CA GLY A 69 -9.99 -17.08 2.81
C GLY A 69 -9.20 -17.64 3.98
N ILE A 70 -9.32 -18.94 4.21
CA ILE A 70 -8.67 -19.63 5.35
C ILE A 70 -7.13 -19.55 5.30
N ALA A 71 -6.47 -19.83 6.43
CA ALA A 71 -5.02 -19.97 6.49
C ALA A 71 -4.52 -21.04 5.49
N GLY A 72 -3.34 -20.81 4.89
CA GLY A 72 -2.75 -21.74 3.91
C GLY A 72 -3.41 -21.74 2.52
N SER A 73 -4.49 -21.00 2.28
CA SER A 73 -5.16 -20.95 0.96
C SER A 73 -4.37 -20.23 -0.15
N GLY A 74 -3.20 -19.66 0.15
CA GLY A 74 -2.34 -19.00 -0.83
C GLY A 74 -2.71 -17.55 -1.15
N LYS A 75 -3.41 -16.84 -0.24
CA LYS A 75 -3.74 -15.40 -0.42
C LYS A 75 -2.50 -14.54 -0.61
N SER A 76 -1.48 -14.68 0.24
CA SER A 76 -0.21 -13.93 0.09
C SER A 76 0.51 -14.24 -1.22
N THR A 77 0.45 -15.50 -1.68
CA THR A 77 0.98 -15.91 -2.99
C THR A 77 0.23 -15.22 -4.13
N LEU A 78 -1.10 -15.11 -4.04
CA LEU A 78 -1.91 -14.36 -4.98
C LEU A 78 -1.58 -12.85 -4.94
N SER A 79 -1.46 -12.26 -3.75
CA SER A 79 -1.04 -10.86 -3.56
C SER A 79 0.29 -10.56 -4.23
N ALA A 80 1.32 -11.39 -3.98
CA ALA A 80 2.63 -11.27 -4.62
C ALA A 80 2.53 -11.37 -6.15
N THR A 81 1.71 -12.29 -6.66
CA THR A 81 1.45 -12.46 -8.10
C THR A 81 0.76 -11.25 -8.71
N ILE A 82 -0.17 -10.62 -7.99
CA ILE A 82 -0.84 -9.40 -8.45
C ILE A 82 0.18 -8.27 -8.59
N VAL A 83 1.00 -8.02 -7.55
CA VAL A 83 2.04 -6.97 -7.60
C VAL A 83 3.01 -7.21 -8.76
N ASP A 84 3.52 -8.43 -8.91
CA ASP A 84 4.45 -8.81 -9.98
C ASP A 84 3.82 -8.62 -11.38
N ASN A 85 2.59 -9.08 -11.58
CA ASN A 85 1.89 -8.94 -12.87
C ASN A 85 1.58 -7.48 -13.22
N LEU A 86 1.22 -6.65 -12.23
CA LEU A 86 0.99 -5.22 -12.46
C LEU A 86 2.29 -4.51 -12.85
N GLY A 87 3.40 -4.83 -12.19
CA GLY A 87 4.74 -4.37 -12.56
C GLY A 87 5.10 -4.72 -14.00
N LYS A 88 4.89 -5.98 -14.41
CA LYS A 88 5.13 -6.45 -15.79
C LYS A 88 4.28 -5.73 -16.83
N LYS A 89 3.04 -5.35 -16.49
CA LYS A 89 2.11 -4.61 -17.36
C LYS A 89 2.32 -3.10 -17.32
N LYS A 90 3.34 -2.60 -16.61
CA LYS A 90 3.57 -1.16 -16.37
C LYS A 90 2.37 -0.46 -15.75
N THR A 91 1.55 -1.20 -14.99
CA THR A 91 0.48 -0.62 -14.18
C THR A 91 1.08 -0.35 -12.80
N PRO A 92 1.20 0.92 -12.39
CA PRO A 92 1.92 1.26 -11.17
C PRO A 92 1.18 0.77 -9.92
N VAL A 93 1.91 0.05 -9.06
CA VAL A 93 1.53 -0.18 -7.66
C VAL A 93 2.26 0.88 -6.85
N ALA A 94 1.51 1.83 -6.29
CA ALA A 94 2.08 2.98 -5.60
C ALA A 94 2.62 2.59 -4.21
N ALA A 95 2.03 1.57 -3.58
CA ALA A 95 2.53 1.01 -2.33
C ALA A 95 2.08 -0.44 -2.14
N GLN A 96 2.89 -1.19 -1.41
CA GLN A 96 2.55 -2.52 -0.91
C GLN A 96 2.93 -2.64 0.57
N PHE A 97 2.17 -3.42 1.33
CA PHE A 97 2.49 -3.72 2.72
C PHE A 97 2.08 -5.15 3.04
N PHE A 98 3.06 -6.04 3.18
CA PHE A 98 2.85 -7.44 3.54
C PHE A 98 3.02 -7.60 5.04
N ILE A 99 1.97 -8.02 5.74
CA ILE A 99 2.03 -8.28 7.16
C ILE A 99 2.47 -9.73 7.36
N SER A 100 3.42 -9.93 8.28
CA SER A 100 3.83 -11.26 8.71
C SER A 100 4.15 -11.28 10.18
N ARG A 101 3.49 -12.19 10.92
CA ARG A 101 3.82 -12.46 12.34
C ARG A 101 5.28 -12.84 12.62
N ASN A 102 6.01 -13.30 11.61
CA ASN A 102 7.43 -13.61 11.73
C ASN A 102 8.35 -12.37 11.61
N ILE A 103 7.78 -11.20 11.31
CA ILE A 103 8.50 -9.95 11.08
C ILE A 103 7.85 -8.87 11.96
N GLY A 104 8.40 -8.67 13.16
CA GLY A 104 7.80 -7.85 14.21
C GLY A 104 7.44 -6.41 13.81
N GLU A 105 8.23 -5.79 12.94
CA GLU A 105 7.93 -4.44 12.42
C GLU A 105 6.67 -4.39 11.55
N THR A 106 6.26 -5.48 10.89
CA THR A 106 5.10 -5.50 9.99
C THR A 106 3.77 -5.71 10.71
N ILE A 107 3.80 -6.26 11.92
CA ILE A 107 2.58 -6.44 12.73
C ILE A 107 2.21 -5.19 13.54
N ASN A 108 3.10 -4.21 13.65
CA ASN A 108 2.80 -2.96 14.35
C ASN A 108 1.89 -2.08 13.48
N PRO A 109 0.63 -1.82 13.87
CA PRO A 109 -0.29 -1.00 13.07
C PRO A 109 0.23 0.43 12.85
N ASN A 110 1.04 0.96 13.77
CA ASN A 110 1.63 2.30 13.65
C ASN A 110 2.63 2.41 12.51
N HIS A 111 3.08 1.29 11.91
CA HIS A 111 3.98 1.32 10.77
C HIS A 111 3.26 1.31 9.42
N VAL A 112 1.98 0.97 9.37
CA VAL A 112 1.26 0.78 8.10
C VAL A 112 1.22 2.08 7.29
N VAL A 113 0.67 3.16 7.88
CA VAL A 113 0.50 4.43 7.17
C VAL A 113 1.85 5.09 6.84
N PRO A 114 2.82 5.22 7.76
CA PRO A 114 4.11 5.82 7.44
C PRO A 114 4.88 5.04 6.36
N THR A 115 4.80 3.70 6.34
CA THR A 115 5.46 2.88 5.32
C THR A 115 4.82 3.06 3.95
N ILE A 116 3.49 3.16 3.89
CA ILE A 116 2.79 3.49 2.65
C ILE A 116 3.16 4.92 2.21
N ALA A 117 3.17 5.90 3.12
CA ALA A 117 3.53 7.28 2.81
C ALA A 117 4.94 7.38 2.20
N LYS A 118 5.93 6.69 2.78
CA LYS A 118 7.29 6.61 2.23
C LYS A 118 7.28 6.10 0.78
N GLN A 119 6.54 5.02 0.51
CA GLN A 119 6.41 4.47 -0.85
C GLN A 119 5.68 5.45 -1.80
N LEU A 120 4.68 6.20 -1.33
CA LEU A 120 4.02 7.23 -2.15
C LEU A 120 4.96 8.38 -2.51
N ALA A 121 5.85 8.78 -1.59
CA ALA A 121 6.88 9.79 -1.86
C ALA A 121 7.87 9.30 -2.93
N GLU A 122 8.30 8.04 -2.85
CA GLU A 122 9.13 7.38 -3.88
C GLU A 122 8.41 7.30 -5.22
N PHE A 123 7.09 7.08 -5.19
CA PHE A 123 6.26 6.90 -6.36
C PHE A 123 6.00 8.21 -7.12
N SER A 124 5.83 9.33 -6.42
CA SER A 124 5.45 10.61 -7.03
C SER A 124 6.12 11.80 -6.35
N PRO A 125 6.84 12.65 -7.11
CA PRO A 125 7.39 13.90 -6.59
C PRO A 125 6.34 14.84 -5.99
N ALA A 126 5.11 14.82 -6.53
CA ALA A 126 4.01 15.62 -6.00
C ALA A 126 3.57 15.12 -4.61
N ALA A 127 3.49 13.80 -4.42
CA ALA A 127 3.23 13.19 -3.12
C ALA A 127 4.38 13.47 -2.14
N ALA A 128 5.64 13.33 -2.59
CA ALA A 128 6.81 13.64 -1.78
C ALA A 128 6.78 15.08 -1.24
N ARG A 129 6.36 16.06 -2.06
CA ARG A 129 6.21 17.45 -1.60
C ARG A 129 5.18 17.58 -0.48
N ILE A 130 3.99 16.98 -0.64
CA ILE A 130 2.95 17.01 0.40
C ILE A 130 3.45 16.38 1.70
N ILE A 131 4.06 15.20 1.62
CA ILE A 131 4.56 14.48 2.78
C ILE A 131 5.69 15.26 3.47
N HIS A 132 6.63 15.81 2.69
CA HIS A 132 7.68 16.68 3.21
C HIS A 132 7.09 17.87 3.97
N ASP A 133 6.13 18.59 3.38
CA ASP A 133 5.53 19.78 3.99
C ASP A 133 4.78 19.43 5.28
N THR A 134 4.06 18.30 5.31
CA THR A 134 3.45 17.79 6.55
C THR A 134 4.51 17.51 7.62
N LEU A 135 5.51 16.68 7.30
CA LEU A 135 6.53 16.22 8.25
C LEU A 135 7.47 17.34 8.73
N LYS A 136 7.66 18.39 7.92
CA LYS A 136 8.39 19.60 8.30
C LYS A 136 7.68 20.36 9.41
N ASN A 137 6.35 20.33 9.43
CA ASN A 137 5.55 21.02 10.43
C ASN A 137 5.33 20.15 11.68
N HIS A 138 4.95 18.89 11.50
CA HIS A 138 4.75 17.94 12.60
C HIS A 138 4.65 16.49 12.08
N PHE A 139 4.80 15.52 12.99
CA PHE A 139 4.40 14.14 12.72
C PHE A 139 2.96 13.93 13.22
N PRO A 140 2.00 13.52 12.37
CA PRO A 140 0.62 13.30 12.80
C PRO A 140 0.52 12.24 13.90
N SER A 141 -0.14 12.60 15.01
CA SER A 141 -0.11 11.83 16.25
C SER A 141 -1.16 10.73 16.33
N SER A 142 -2.29 10.89 15.64
CA SER A 142 -3.36 9.89 15.57
C SER A 142 -3.35 9.12 14.25
N LEU A 143 -3.90 7.90 14.25
CA LEU A 143 -4.07 7.12 13.01
C LEU A 143 -4.96 7.88 11.99
N GLU A 144 -5.98 8.58 12.49
CA GLU A 144 -6.87 9.37 11.65
C GLU A 144 -6.12 10.50 10.93
N ASP A 145 -5.28 11.25 11.65
CA ASP A 145 -4.49 12.34 11.08
C ASP A 145 -3.41 11.79 10.14
N GLN A 146 -2.75 10.67 10.49
CA GLN A 146 -1.82 10.02 9.58
C GLN A 146 -2.49 9.59 8.28
N VAL A 147 -3.68 9.00 8.33
CA VAL A 147 -4.40 8.64 7.11
C VAL A 147 -4.76 9.90 6.34
N LYS A 148 -5.30 10.94 6.96
CA LYS A 148 -5.66 12.19 6.25
C LYS A 148 -4.46 12.86 5.59
N GLU A 149 -3.37 13.03 6.33
CA GLU A 149 -2.24 13.89 5.92
C GLU A 149 -1.12 13.15 5.21
N LEU A 150 -0.84 11.90 5.59
CA LEU A 150 0.25 11.10 5.00
C LEU A 150 -0.23 10.08 3.96
N LEU A 151 -1.54 9.80 3.89
CA LEU A 151 -2.11 8.89 2.89
C LEU A 151 -3.02 9.63 1.90
N LEU A 152 -4.11 10.23 2.36
CA LEU A 152 -5.14 10.80 1.49
C LEU A 152 -4.66 12.05 0.74
N ALA A 153 -4.05 13.01 1.43
CA ALA A 153 -3.57 14.24 0.80
C ALA A 153 -2.50 13.96 -0.29
N PRO A 154 -1.50 13.09 -0.08
CA PRO A 154 -0.54 12.72 -1.14
C PRO A 154 -1.20 11.99 -2.31
N ILE A 155 -2.15 11.08 -2.06
CA ILE A 155 -2.89 10.36 -3.10
C ILE A 155 -3.68 11.32 -3.99
N ARG A 156 -4.33 12.34 -3.41
CA ARG A 156 -5.07 13.35 -4.18
C ARG A 156 -4.17 14.06 -5.19
N GLU A 157 -2.92 14.34 -4.84
CA GLU A 157 -1.96 14.93 -5.79
C GLU A 157 -1.54 13.93 -6.86
N ILE A 158 -1.33 12.65 -6.52
CA ILE A 158 -1.02 11.60 -7.50
C ILE A 158 -2.14 11.48 -8.54
N CYS A 159 -3.39 11.47 -8.10
CA CYS A 159 -4.58 11.34 -8.96
C CYS A 159 -4.76 12.49 -9.96
N LYS A 160 -4.05 13.63 -9.83
CA LYS A 160 -4.06 14.68 -10.84
C LYS A 160 -3.27 14.31 -12.10
N SER A 161 -2.39 13.31 -12.01
CA SER A 161 -1.48 12.89 -13.08
C SER A 161 -1.55 11.40 -13.41
N HIS A 162 -2.32 10.62 -12.64
CA HIS A 162 -2.45 9.17 -12.79
C HIS A 162 -3.92 8.77 -12.77
N ASP A 163 -4.32 7.95 -13.74
CA ASP A 163 -5.69 7.45 -13.87
C ASP A 163 -6.06 6.43 -12.78
N ARG A 164 -5.06 5.84 -12.11
CA ARG A 164 -5.24 4.85 -11.04
C ARG A 164 -4.07 4.86 -10.06
N VAL A 165 -4.37 4.67 -8.79
CA VAL A 165 -3.39 4.45 -7.71
C VAL A 165 -3.72 3.14 -7.02
N VAL A 166 -2.83 2.16 -7.10
CA VAL A 166 -3.04 0.84 -6.47
C VAL A 166 -2.21 0.73 -5.20
N ILE A 167 -2.86 0.38 -4.09
CA ILE A 167 -2.23 0.07 -2.81
C ILE A 167 -2.63 -1.36 -2.42
N LEU A 168 -1.66 -2.20 -2.09
CA LEU A 168 -1.91 -3.57 -1.66
C LEU A 168 -1.53 -3.75 -0.19
N ILE A 169 -2.43 -4.32 0.62
CA ILE A 169 -2.17 -4.69 2.01
C ILE A 169 -2.49 -6.18 2.18
N ASP A 170 -1.47 -6.98 2.41
CA ASP A 170 -1.60 -8.43 2.58
C ASP A 170 -1.66 -8.83 4.05
N ALA A 171 -2.55 -9.75 4.38
CA ALA A 171 -2.74 -10.33 5.71
C ALA A 171 -3.10 -9.28 6.78
N LEU A 172 -4.08 -8.41 6.48
CA LEU A 172 -4.51 -7.33 7.37
C LEU A 172 -4.90 -7.82 8.77
N ASP A 173 -5.42 -9.04 8.87
CA ASP A 173 -5.77 -9.69 10.14
C ASP A 173 -4.58 -10.11 11.02
N GLU A 174 -3.35 -10.01 10.52
CA GLU A 174 -2.15 -10.33 11.28
C GLU A 174 -1.56 -9.12 12.03
N LEU A 175 -2.18 -7.94 11.94
CA LEU A 175 -1.80 -6.78 12.75
C LEU A 175 -2.01 -7.06 14.25
N GLN A 176 -1.19 -6.43 15.07
CA GLN A 176 -1.45 -6.33 16.51
C GLN A 176 -2.76 -5.57 16.74
N ASP A 177 -3.53 -6.02 17.73
CA ASP A 177 -4.89 -5.55 17.99
C ASP A 177 -5.78 -5.57 16.74
N ALA A 178 -5.67 -6.63 15.94
CA ALA A 178 -6.25 -6.78 14.60
C ALA A 178 -7.65 -6.18 14.45
N ALA A 179 -8.59 -6.50 15.36
CA ALA A 179 -9.96 -5.99 15.29
C ALA A 179 -10.01 -4.45 15.26
N LYS A 180 -9.33 -3.79 16.20
CA LYS A 180 -9.30 -2.31 16.30
C LYS A 180 -8.48 -1.69 15.16
N SER A 181 -7.36 -2.31 14.79
CA SER A 181 -6.48 -1.82 13.73
C SER A 181 -7.13 -1.89 12.35
N VAL A 182 -7.79 -3.01 12.04
CA VAL A 182 -8.58 -3.23 10.82
C VAL A 182 -9.74 -2.25 10.77
N GLU A 183 -10.53 -2.14 11.85
CA GLU A 183 -11.66 -1.20 11.93
C GLU A 183 -11.19 0.24 11.72
N GLY A 184 -10.12 0.66 12.40
CA GLY A 184 -9.53 1.99 12.25
C GLY A 184 -9.14 2.30 10.81
N ILE A 185 -8.40 1.41 10.15
CA ILE A 185 -7.99 1.59 8.74
C ILE A 185 -9.21 1.63 7.82
N LEU A 186 -10.11 0.65 7.94
CA LEU A 186 -11.30 0.52 7.08
C LEU A 186 -12.26 1.69 7.25
N SER A 187 -12.45 2.19 8.48
CA SER A 187 -13.33 3.32 8.77
C SER A 187 -12.93 4.59 8.01
N ILE A 188 -11.69 4.68 7.53
CA ILE A 188 -11.19 5.85 6.81
C ILE A 188 -11.09 5.57 5.30
N ILE A 189 -10.78 4.34 4.87
CA ILE A 189 -10.62 3.99 3.44
C ILE A 189 -11.90 3.46 2.76
N ALA A 190 -12.87 2.96 3.54
CA ALA A 190 -14.11 2.36 3.04
C ALA A 190 -15.29 3.34 2.83
N PRO A 191 -15.45 4.47 3.57
CA PRO A 191 -16.61 5.33 3.41
C PRO A 191 -16.78 5.86 1.98
N LYS A 192 -18.01 5.73 1.48
CA LYS A 192 -18.45 6.35 0.23
C LYS A 192 -18.84 7.79 0.53
N GLY A 193 -17.93 8.74 0.31
CA GLY A 193 -18.22 10.15 0.50
C GLY A 193 -16.97 11.04 0.45
N CYS A 194 -16.99 11.98 -0.49
CA CYS A 194 -16.20 13.20 -0.72
C CYS A 194 -14.67 13.27 -0.54
N ASP A 195 -13.99 12.43 0.24
CA ASP A 195 -12.58 12.68 0.55
C ASP A 195 -11.57 11.82 -0.21
N LEU A 196 -11.96 10.65 -0.71
CA LEU A 196 -11.07 9.75 -1.46
C LEU A 196 -11.31 9.88 -2.96
N PRO A 197 -10.28 10.17 -3.79
CA PRO A 197 -10.41 10.16 -5.24
C PRO A 197 -10.92 8.80 -5.74
N ASP A 198 -11.81 8.79 -6.72
CA ASP A 198 -12.39 7.55 -7.27
C ASP A 198 -11.37 6.67 -8.03
N TYR A 199 -10.14 7.14 -8.14
CA TYR A 199 -9.05 6.48 -8.84
C TYR A 199 -8.15 5.63 -7.93
N ILE A 200 -8.34 5.70 -6.60
CA ILE A 200 -7.62 4.82 -5.67
C ILE A 200 -8.24 3.42 -5.62
N ARG A 201 -7.38 2.41 -5.54
CA ARG A 201 -7.72 0.99 -5.50
C ARG A 201 -6.90 0.32 -4.42
N PHE A 202 -7.58 -0.21 -3.41
CA PHE A 202 -7.01 -1.03 -2.35
C PHE A 202 -7.26 -2.50 -2.66
N ILE A 203 -6.21 -3.31 -2.63
CA ILE A 203 -6.32 -4.76 -2.62
C ILE A 203 -5.95 -5.22 -1.22
N ILE A 204 -6.89 -5.84 -0.52
CA ILE A 204 -6.72 -6.25 0.88
C ILE A 204 -6.89 -7.75 0.96
N THR A 205 -6.05 -8.43 1.75
CA THR A 205 -6.29 -9.83 2.09
C THR A 205 -6.47 -10.01 3.60
N SER A 206 -7.41 -10.86 4.00
CA SER A 206 -7.56 -11.27 5.40
C SER A 206 -8.15 -12.68 5.55
N ARG A 207 -8.17 -13.20 6.78
CA ARG A 207 -9.00 -14.36 7.14
C ARG A 207 -10.47 -13.95 7.35
N PRO A 208 -11.45 -14.86 7.15
CA PRO A 208 -12.86 -14.53 7.22
C PRO A 208 -13.36 -14.12 8.61
N GLU A 209 -12.63 -14.53 9.66
CA GLU A 209 -12.93 -14.20 11.05
C GLU A 209 -12.62 -12.73 11.44
N HIS A 210 -12.12 -11.90 10.51
CA HIS A 210 -11.67 -10.53 10.74
C HIS A 210 -12.05 -9.57 9.59
#